data_AF-A0A7Y2F5N5-F1
#
_entry.id   AF-A0A7Y2F5N5-F1
#
_cell.length_a   1.000
_cell.length_b   1.000
_cell.length_c   1.000
_cell.angle_alpha   90.00
_cell.angle_beta   90.00
_cell.angle_gamma   90.00
#
_symmetry.space_group_name_H-M   'P 1'
#
loop_
_entity.id
_entity.type
_entity.pdbx_description
1 polymer ?
#
loop_
_entity_poly.entity_id
_entity_poly.type
_entity_poly.pdbx_seq_one_letter_code
_entity_poly.pdbx_strand_id
1 'polypeptide(L)'
;MNRYIQNNRMNYRWLLTILYGLYVIWTGLLRTIQAGEFKPNAFWFCLVTGLIAIVAGFLYRADKNWAATIVASLAVTVVLLFYLNCFITQPDKDATYRVGLVIIASIAQLCVITLPKRVAPPPN
;
A
#
# COMPACT_ATOMS: atom_id res chain seq x y z
N MET A 1 -22.02 -31.41 5.37
CA MET A 1 -22.19 -29.98 5.00
C MET A 1 -21.67 -29.09 6.13
N ASN A 2 -20.37 -29.16 6.46
CA ASN A 2 -19.83 -28.51 7.66
C ASN A 2 -18.34 -28.14 7.50
N ARG A 3 -17.99 -27.52 6.37
CA ARG A 3 -16.62 -27.02 6.05
C ARG A 3 -16.55 -25.49 5.84
N TYR A 4 -17.58 -24.74 6.25
CA TYR A 4 -17.61 -23.28 6.06
C TYR A 4 -17.31 -22.48 7.34
N ILE A 5 -17.19 -23.14 8.51
CA ILE A 5 -16.98 -22.45 9.80
C ILE A 5 -15.54 -22.60 10.32
N GLN A 6 -14.74 -23.51 9.78
CA GLN A 6 -13.35 -23.66 10.22
C GLN A 6 -12.42 -22.72 9.45
N ASN A 7 -11.87 -21.77 10.21
CA ASN A 7 -10.67 -20.99 9.94
C ASN A 7 -10.85 -19.64 9.23
N ASN A 8 -11.80 -18.83 9.72
CA ASN A 8 -11.82 -17.40 9.46
C ASN A 8 -10.72 -16.66 10.26
N ARG A 9 -9.46 -17.10 10.18
CA ARG A 9 -8.32 -16.26 10.53
C ARG A 9 -8.17 -15.25 9.41
N MET A 10 -9.11 -14.30 9.36
CA MET A 10 -9.22 -13.23 8.38
C MET A 10 -7.84 -12.61 8.23
N ASN A 11 -7.16 -12.95 7.15
CA ASN A 11 -5.83 -12.43 6.86
C ASN A 11 -6.00 -10.98 6.41
N TYR A 12 -6.23 -10.05 7.35
CA TYR A 12 -6.59 -8.66 7.05
C TYR A 12 -5.57 -7.95 6.15
N ARG A 13 -4.37 -8.52 5.98
CA ARG A 13 -3.31 -8.04 5.08
C ARG A 13 -3.79 -7.84 3.65
N TRP A 14 -4.60 -8.76 3.11
CA TRP A 14 -5.08 -8.62 1.74
C TRP A 14 -5.93 -7.34 1.59
N LEU A 15 -6.82 -7.09 2.56
CA LEU A 15 -7.70 -5.94 2.56
C LEU A 15 -6.93 -4.64 2.82
N LEU A 16 -6.05 -4.62 3.81
CA LEU A 16 -5.22 -3.46 4.14
C LEU A 16 -4.31 -3.06 2.96
N THR A 17 -3.76 -4.05 2.24
CA THR A 17 -2.91 -3.79 1.07
C THR A 17 -3.72 -3.21 -0.09
N ILE A 18 -4.96 -3.66 -0.31
CA ILE A 18 -5.85 -3.06 -1.32
C ILE A 18 -6.23 -1.64 -0.93
N LEU A 19 -6.60 -1.41 0.34
CA LEU A 19 -6.93 -0.07 0.84
C LEU A 19 -5.74 0.89 0.71
N TYR A 20 -4.53 0.42 0.98
CA TYR A 20 -3.31 1.19 0.73
C TYR A 20 -3.15 1.53 -0.76
N GLY A 21 -3.32 0.57 -1.66
CA GLY A 21 -3.26 0.83 -3.10
C GLY A 21 -4.29 1.88 -3.56
N LEU A 22 -5.53 1.79 -3.09
CA LEU A 22 -6.58 2.79 -3.35
C LEU A 22 -6.21 4.16 -2.80
N TYR A 23 -5.64 4.21 -1.59
CA TYR A 23 -5.18 5.45 -0.98
C TYR A 23 -4.05 6.11 -1.78
N VAL A 24 -3.10 5.33 -2.30
CA VAL A 24 -2.02 5.84 -3.18
C VAL A 24 -2.63 6.44 -4.47
N ILE A 25 -3.56 5.74 -5.13
CA ILE A 25 -4.25 6.27 -6.33
C ILE A 25 -4.97 7.58 -6.02
N TRP A 26 -5.72 7.61 -4.92
CA TRP A 26 -6.45 8.80 -4.45
C TRP A 26 -5.50 9.99 -4.22
N THR A 27 -4.36 9.76 -3.59
CA THR A 27 -3.38 10.82 -3.33
C THR A 27 -2.74 11.38 -4.61
N GLY A 28 -2.53 10.54 -5.63
CA GLY A 28 -2.09 10.97 -6.96
C GLY A 28 -3.13 11.83 -7.68
N LEU A 29 -4.40 11.47 -7.57
CA LEU A 29 -5.52 12.23 -8.14
C LEU A 29 -5.68 13.60 -7.45
N LEU A 30 -5.57 13.64 -6.12
CA LEU A 30 -5.61 14.89 -5.37
C LEU A 30 -4.44 15.83 -5.68
N ARG A 31 -3.25 15.28 -5.98
CA ARG A 31 -2.07 16.06 -6.36
C ARG A 31 -2.23 16.72 -7.74
N THR A 32 -2.88 16.06 -8.68
CA THR A 32 -3.13 16.61 -10.02
C THR A 32 -4.16 17.74 -10.00
N ILE A 33 -5.21 17.64 -9.18
CA ILE A 33 -6.24 18.68 -9.06
C ILE A 33 -5.66 19.96 -8.42
N GLN A 34 -4.84 19.83 -7.39
CA GLN A 34 -4.32 21.00 -6.67
C GLN A 34 -3.14 21.71 -7.32
N ALA A 35 -2.33 20.99 -8.09
CA ALA A 35 -1.14 21.60 -8.67
C ALA A 35 -1.46 22.64 -9.76
N GLY A 36 -2.71 22.74 -10.24
CA GLY A 36 -3.14 23.62 -11.33
C GLY A 36 -2.52 23.26 -12.70
N GLU A 37 -1.37 22.62 -12.68
CA GLU A 37 -0.67 21.99 -13.77
C GLU A 37 -0.86 20.49 -13.66
N PHE A 38 -1.50 19.90 -14.68
CA PHE A 38 -1.44 18.47 -14.89
C PHE A 38 0.04 18.08 -15.01
N LYS A 39 0.62 17.50 -13.96
CA LYS A 39 1.87 16.75 -14.02
C LYS A 39 1.51 15.29 -14.24
N PRO A 40 1.22 14.85 -15.49
CA PRO A 40 0.74 13.51 -15.79
C PRO A 40 1.64 12.45 -15.17
N ASN A 41 2.95 12.68 -15.12
CA ASN A 41 3.93 11.74 -14.58
C ASN A 41 3.67 11.35 -13.12
N ALA A 42 3.24 12.29 -12.26
CA ALA A 42 2.98 11.99 -10.85
C ALA A 42 1.67 11.19 -10.65
N PHE A 43 0.67 11.46 -11.47
CA PHE A 43 -0.59 10.72 -11.46
C PHE A 43 -0.39 9.28 -11.96
N TRP A 44 0.25 9.12 -13.13
CA TRP A 44 0.56 7.80 -13.70
C TRP A 44 1.43 6.97 -12.74
N PHE A 45 2.39 7.60 -12.06
CA PHE A 45 3.18 6.94 -11.03
C PHE A 45 2.31 6.38 -9.90
N CYS A 46 1.42 7.19 -9.32
CA CYS A 46 0.52 6.75 -8.23
C CYS A 46 -0.51 5.71 -8.71
N LEU A 47 -0.98 5.84 -9.95
CA LEU A 47 -1.90 4.89 -10.57
C LEU A 47 -1.24 3.51 -10.72
N VAL A 48 -0.07 3.46 -11.35
CA VAL A 48 0.66 2.21 -11.59
C VAL A 48 1.07 1.56 -10.27
N THR A 49 1.68 2.32 -9.36
CA THR A 49 2.11 1.79 -8.06
C THR A 49 0.93 1.34 -7.19
N GLY A 50 -0.18 2.08 -7.22
CA GLY A 50 -1.41 1.70 -6.54
C GLY A 50 -2.05 0.44 -7.12
N LEU A 51 -2.06 0.26 -8.44
CA LEU A 51 -2.49 -0.98 -9.08
C LEU A 51 -1.60 -2.16 -8.72
N ILE A 52 -0.28 -1.98 -8.66
CA ILE A 52 0.66 -3.01 -8.21
C ILE A 52 0.35 -3.42 -6.75
N ALA A 53 0.06 -2.46 -5.87
CA ALA A 53 -0.35 -2.75 -4.50
C ALA A 53 -1.68 -3.52 -4.45
N ILE A 54 -2.67 -3.17 -5.27
CA ILE A 54 -3.93 -3.91 -5.37
C ILE A 54 -3.68 -5.36 -5.83
N VAL A 55 -2.82 -5.55 -6.84
CA VAL A 55 -2.39 -6.87 -7.31
C VAL A 55 -1.76 -7.66 -6.16
N ALA A 56 -0.85 -7.06 -5.38
CA ALA A 56 -0.28 -7.71 -4.19
C ALA A 56 -1.35 -8.13 -3.17
N GLY A 57 -2.38 -7.31 -2.97
CA GLY A 57 -3.56 -7.64 -2.18
C GLY A 57 -4.30 -8.89 -2.69
N PHE A 58 -4.51 -9.00 -4.00
CA PHE A 58 -5.07 -10.21 -4.61
C PHE A 58 -4.16 -11.44 -4.45
N LEU A 59 -2.83 -11.27 -4.54
CA LEU A 59 -1.90 -12.37 -4.25
C LEU A 59 -1.96 -12.82 -2.78
N TYR A 60 -2.16 -11.90 -1.82
CA TYR A 60 -2.42 -12.26 -0.42
C TYR A 60 -3.72 -13.05 -0.27
N ARG A 61 -4.76 -12.70 -1.04
CA ARG A 61 -6.04 -13.42 -1.05
C ARG A 61 -5.93 -14.82 -1.68
N ALA A 62 -5.03 -15.02 -2.64
CA ALA A 62 -4.77 -16.29 -3.30
C ALA A 62 -3.74 -17.18 -2.56
N ASP A 63 -3.45 -16.90 -1.28
CA ASP A 63 -2.47 -17.59 -0.43
C ASP A 63 -1.01 -17.60 -0.94
N LYS A 64 -0.70 -16.88 -2.02
CA LYS A 64 0.65 -16.66 -2.56
C LYS A 64 1.43 -15.62 -1.76
N ASN A 65 1.52 -15.85 -0.45
CA ASN A 65 2.00 -14.89 0.54
C ASN A 65 3.45 -14.41 0.29
N TRP A 66 4.33 -15.28 -0.20
CA TRP A 66 5.72 -14.91 -0.50
C TRP A 66 5.80 -13.91 -1.66
N ALA A 67 5.15 -14.22 -2.77
CA ALA A 67 5.08 -13.31 -3.92
C ALA A 67 4.33 -12.02 -3.57
N ALA A 68 3.24 -12.11 -2.80
CA ALA A 68 2.48 -10.94 -2.33
C ALA A 68 3.37 -9.98 -1.52
N THR A 69 4.18 -10.50 -0.60
CA THR A 69 5.11 -9.70 0.21
C THR A 69 6.17 -9.01 -0.63
N ILE A 70 6.75 -9.69 -1.63
CA ILE A 70 7.75 -9.08 -2.52
C ILE A 70 7.14 -7.95 -3.35
N VAL A 71 5.95 -8.19 -3.94
CA VAL A 71 5.28 -7.18 -4.77
C VAL A 71 4.84 -5.99 -3.93
N ALA A 72 4.28 -6.25 -2.74
CA ALA A 72 3.86 -5.20 -1.81
C ALA A 72 5.06 -4.39 -1.28
N SER A 73 6.18 -5.03 -0.95
CA SER A 73 7.37 -4.34 -0.44
C SER A 73 8.01 -3.46 -1.52
N LEU A 74 8.08 -3.94 -2.76
CA LEU A 74 8.54 -3.14 -3.90
C LEU A 74 7.64 -1.93 -4.13
N ALA A 75 6.32 -2.12 -4.19
CA ALA A 75 5.37 -1.03 -4.39
C ALA A 75 5.51 0.05 -3.31
N VAL A 76 5.56 -0.36 -2.04
CA VAL A 76 5.67 0.56 -0.90
C VAL A 76 7.02 1.28 -0.89
N THR A 77 8.11 0.58 -1.20
CA THR A 77 9.46 1.19 -1.23
C THR A 77 9.54 2.26 -2.31
N VAL A 78 9.00 1.97 -3.50
CA VAL A 78 8.96 2.91 -4.62
C VAL A 78 8.14 4.16 -4.28
N VAL A 79 6.94 3.98 -3.71
CA VAL A 79 6.09 5.10 -3.26
C VAL A 79 6.79 5.91 -2.17
N LEU A 80 7.35 5.25 -1.16
CA LEU A 80 8.02 5.91 -0.04
C LEU A 80 9.22 6.75 -0.50
N LEU A 81 10.09 6.20 -1.36
CA LEU A 81 11.24 6.93 -1.91
C LEU A 81 10.81 8.14 -2.74
N PHE A 82 9.78 7.99 -3.57
CA PHE A 82 9.26 9.09 -4.38
C PHE A 82 8.71 10.23 -3.52
N TYR A 83 7.91 9.91 -2.50
CA TYR A 83 7.33 10.92 -1.61
C TYR A 83 8.37 11.52 -0.65
N LEU A 84 9.36 10.75 -0.17
CA LEU A 84 10.50 11.29 0.58
C LEU A 84 11.32 12.26 -0.26
N ASN A 85 11.62 11.91 -1.51
CA ASN A 85 12.35 12.81 -2.41
C ASN A 85 11.54 14.09 -2.67
N CYS A 86 10.22 13.98 -2.87
CA CYS A 86 9.34 15.15 -2.98
C CYS A 86 9.37 16.03 -1.72
N PHE A 87 9.40 15.41 -0.54
CA PHE A 87 9.45 16.12 0.74
C PHE A 87 10.74 16.92 0.92
N ILE A 88 11.89 16.34 0.53
CA ILE A 88 13.21 16.96 0.67
C ILE A 88 13.41 18.08 -0.36
N THR A 89 12.98 17.87 -1.60
CA THR A 89 13.30 18.78 -2.73
C THR A 89 12.33 19.94 -2.91
N GLN A 90 11.08 19.82 -2.43
CA GLN A 90 10.04 20.84 -2.67
C GLN A 90 9.16 21.07 -1.41
N PRO A 91 9.73 21.55 -0.28
CA PRO A 91 8.98 21.75 0.96
C PRO A 91 8.00 22.93 0.94
N ASP A 92 8.22 23.93 0.08
CA ASP A 92 7.47 25.21 0.08
C ASP A 92 6.11 25.18 -0.63
N LYS A 93 5.76 24.07 -1.31
CA LYS A 93 4.41 23.92 -1.85
C LYS A 93 3.54 23.33 -0.74
N ASP A 94 2.41 23.95 -0.41
CA ASP A 94 1.39 23.59 0.61
C ASP A 94 0.89 22.11 0.65
N ALA A 95 1.51 21.21 -0.11
CA ALA A 95 1.29 19.77 -0.13
C ALA A 95 2.06 18.97 0.95
N THR A 96 2.85 19.63 1.81
CA THR A 96 3.72 18.99 2.82
C THR A 96 2.98 18.04 3.76
N TYR A 97 1.77 18.38 4.20
CA TYR A 97 0.95 17.51 5.06
C TYR A 97 0.51 16.22 4.34
N ARG A 98 0.21 16.28 3.04
CA ARG A 98 -0.23 15.13 2.24
C ARG A 98 0.90 14.16 2.01
N VAL A 99 2.06 14.70 1.65
CA VAL A 99 3.29 13.93 1.50
C VAL A 99 3.62 13.20 2.80
N GLY A 100 3.51 13.90 3.93
CA GLY A 100 3.66 13.30 5.27
C GLY A 100 2.68 12.15 5.53
N LEU A 101 1.39 12.32 5.21
CA LEU A 101 0.39 11.26 5.38
C LEU A 101 0.69 10.02 4.51
N VAL A 102 1.16 10.21 3.27
CA VAL A 102 1.54 9.10 2.39
C VAL A 102 2.77 8.36 2.91
N ILE A 103 3.75 9.09 3.46
CA ILE A 103 4.92 8.48 4.12
C ILE A 103 4.47 7.63 5.31
N ILE A 104 3.61 8.16 6.18
CA ILE A 104 3.08 7.43 7.34
C ILE A 104 2.30 6.19 6.89
N ALA A 105 1.42 6.32 5.90
CA ALA A 105 0.66 5.19 5.34
C ALA A 105 1.59 4.11 4.75
N SER A 106 2.69 4.52 4.11
CA SER A 106 3.68 3.60 3.54
C SER A 106 4.45 2.85 4.65
N ILE A 107 4.82 3.53 5.74
CA ILE A 107 5.41 2.88 6.92
C ILE A 107 4.42 1.89 7.55
N ALA A 108 3.15 2.30 7.72
CA ALA A 108 2.11 1.42 8.24
C ALA A 108 1.95 0.16 7.37
N GLN A 109 2.00 0.31 6.05
CA GLN A 109 1.96 -0.82 5.12
C GLN A 109 3.18 -1.74 5.25
N LEU A 110 4.40 -1.21 5.47
CA LEU A 110 5.57 -2.04 5.79
C LEU A 110 5.36 -2.86 7.07
N CYS A 111 4.77 -2.27 8.11
CA CYS A 111 4.40 -3.01 9.32
C CYS A 111 3.40 -4.14 9.01
N VAL A 112 2.38 -3.87 8.18
CA VAL A 112 1.39 -4.90 7.76
C VAL A 112 2.04 -6.07 7.03
N ILE A 113 3.00 -5.79 6.15
CA ILE A 113 3.72 -6.79 5.37
C ILE A 113 4.63 -7.64 6.27
N THR A 114 5.31 -7.01 7.24
CA THR A 114 6.33 -7.65 8.10
C THR A 114 5.77 -8.38 9.31
N LEU A 115 4.50 -8.18 9.67
CA LEU A 115 3.87 -8.92 10.78
C LEU A 115 4.08 -10.44 10.60
N PRO A 116 4.44 -11.19 11.65
CA PRO A 116 4.54 -12.65 11.56
C PRO A 116 3.16 -13.28 11.37
N LYS A 117 3.06 -14.35 10.57
CA LYS A 117 1.84 -15.15 10.50
C LYS A 117 1.63 -15.77 11.88
N ARG A 118 0.47 -15.55 12.51
CA ARG A 118 0.17 -16.10 13.83
C ARG A 118 0.16 -17.64 13.73
N VAL A 119 1.26 -18.29 14.13
CA VAL A 119 1.36 -19.75 14.20
C VAL A 119 0.31 -20.23 15.20
N ALA A 120 -0.52 -21.21 14.84
CA ALA A 120 -1.45 -21.79 15.81
C ALA A 120 -0.63 -22.47 16.93
N PRO A 121 -1.04 -22.39 18.20
CA PRO A 121 -0.45 -23.27 19.21
C PRO A 121 -0.65 -24.73 18.78
N PRO A 122 0.32 -25.62 19.04
CA PRO A 122 0.19 -27.04 18.73
C PRO A 122 -1.05 -27.61 19.44
N PRO A 123 -1.76 -28.59 18.83
CA PRO A 123 -2.85 -29.26 19.51
C PRO A 123 -2.28 -30.02 20.71
N ASN A 124 -2.82 -29.73 21.89
CA ASN A 124 -2.58 -30.47 23.12
C ASN A 124 -3.35 -31.79 23.09
#